data_AF-A0A7C7Q6B4-F1
#
_entry.id   AF-A0A7C7Q6B4-F1
#
_cell.length_a   1.000
_cell.length_b   1.000
_cell.length_c   1.000
_cell.angle_alpha   90.00
_cell.angle_beta   90.00
_cell.angle_gamma   90.00
#
_symmetry.space_group_name_H-M   'P 1'
#
loop_
_entity.id
_entity.type
_entity.pdbx_description
1 polymer ?
#
loop_
_entity_poly.entity_id
_entity_poly.type
_entity_poly.pdbx_seq_one_letter_code
_entity_poly.pdbx_strand_id
1 'polypeptide(L)'
;GSTHRIVLESRHELSWPADVYLEGSDQHRGWFNSSLMVAVATKGAAPYRIVITHGFVVDEEGRAMHKSLGNVVSPFEVIDRYGADVLRLWVCSSSYFEDVRLGSDILKRLVDAYFRFRNSLRFALGNLHDFNPDADRVPYEQLMELDRYMLHRLQCVIADVTKHFNRFEFYRAFQLLQRFCATELSAFYFDVLKDRLYVMPANSIERRSAQTVLFEITATLCRILFPMISHTAEEAWQHLPHWDGKPESVALASWAQPKDEWMDERLASRYEQLLRVRDDVHRALEQAKRQERVTNPLEAKVELYAPAEVITFLQSFSTPLTELFIVSATALHKMDGSAPEDAIPGEEVPGLHIRITLAPGDKCARCWQRRESVGCDSNFPDLCARCASVVRALEAM
;
A
#
# COMPACT_ATOMS: atom_id res chain seq x y z
N GLY A 1 0.56 -36.12 -23.12
CA GLY A 1 0.23 -37.54 -23.13
C GLY A 1 0.76 -38.24 -21.90
N SER A 2 1.85 -39.00 -22.00
CA SER A 2 2.29 -39.92 -20.93
C SER A 2 3.24 -39.33 -19.86
N THR A 3 3.46 -38.02 -19.85
CA THR A 3 4.38 -37.35 -18.91
C THR A 3 3.97 -37.57 -17.44
N HIS A 4 2.67 -37.67 -17.16
CA HIS A 4 2.19 -37.96 -15.80
C HIS A 4 2.64 -39.33 -15.28
N ARG A 5 2.95 -40.30 -16.16
CA ARG A 5 3.54 -41.60 -15.76
C ARG A 5 5.05 -41.53 -15.71
N ILE A 6 5.66 -41.00 -16.77
CA ILE A 6 7.12 -41.03 -16.94
C ILE A 6 7.83 -40.07 -15.98
N VAL A 7 7.15 -39.01 -15.54
CA VAL A 7 7.75 -37.96 -14.69
C VAL A 7 7.14 -37.97 -13.28
N LEU A 8 5.82 -37.80 -13.13
CA LEU A 8 5.22 -37.66 -11.78
C LEU A 8 5.34 -38.93 -10.94
N GLU A 9 5.28 -40.12 -11.54
CA GLU A 9 5.39 -41.39 -10.80
C GLU A 9 6.85 -41.85 -10.64
N SER A 10 7.77 -41.40 -11.49
CA SER A 10 9.17 -41.86 -11.45
C SER A 10 10.05 -41.04 -10.52
N ARG A 11 9.65 -39.81 -10.21
CA ARG A 11 10.41 -38.87 -9.38
C ARG A 11 9.82 -38.81 -7.98
N HIS A 12 10.63 -39.15 -6.98
CA HIS A 12 10.23 -39.22 -5.57
C HIS A 12 9.71 -37.89 -4.98
N GLU A 13 10.14 -36.76 -5.54
CA GLU A 13 9.74 -35.42 -5.12
C GLU A 13 8.40 -34.96 -5.73
N LEU A 14 7.81 -35.76 -6.62
CA LEU A 14 6.55 -35.47 -7.30
C LEU A 14 5.46 -36.46 -6.89
N SER A 15 4.21 -36.09 -7.15
CA SER A 15 3.06 -36.93 -6.83
C SER A 15 2.06 -36.99 -7.99
N TRP A 16 1.44 -38.16 -8.15
CA TRP A 16 0.28 -38.34 -9.01
C TRP A 16 -1.00 -38.46 -8.16
N PRO A 17 -2.11 -37.79 -8.53
CA PRO A 17 -2.22 -36.80 -9.60
C PRO A 17 -1.50 -35.48 -9.24
N ALA A 18 -1.13 -34.71 -10.27
CA ALA A 18 -0.62 -33.35 -10.08
C ALA A 18 -1.72 -32.44 -9.50
N ASP A 19 -1.36 -31.44 -8.71
CA ASP A 19 -2.34 -30.47 -8.21
C ASP A 19 -2.90 -29.60 -9.32
N VAL A 20 -2.03 -29.09 -10.20
CA VAL A 20 -2.41 -28.18 -11.28
C VAL A 20 -1.69 -28.56 -12.58
N TYR A 21 -2.44 -28.59 -13.67
CA TYR A 21 -1.92 -28.46 -15.04
C TYR A 21 -2.27 -27.06 -15.56
N LEU A 22 -1.31 -26.35 -16.14
CA LEU A 22 -1.47 -24.98 -16.64
C LEU A 22 -0.81 -24.84 -18.01
N GLU A 23 -1.60 -24.50 -19.02
CA GLU A 23 -1.12 -24.28 -20.40
C GLU A 23 -2.11 -23.39 -21.20
N GLY A 24 -1.74 -23.06 -22.45
CA GLY A 24 -2.58 -22.34 -23.39
C GLY A 24 -3.84 -23.09 -23.83
N SER A 25 -4.82 -22.35 -24.37
CA SER A 25 -6.12 -22.89 -24.79
C SER A 25 -6.07 -23.95 -25.90
N ASP A 26 -5.02 -23.96 -26.70
CA ASP A 26 -4.75 -25.01 -27.70
C ASP A 26 -4.54 -26.40 -27.07
N GLN A 27 -4.10 -26.45 -25.81
CA GLN A 27 -3.82 -27.71 -25.12
C GLN A 27 -5.06 -28.50 -24.71
N HIS A 28 -6.27 -27.90 -24.78
CA HIS A 28 -7.52 -28.66 -24.64
C HIS A 28 -7.64 -29.79 -25.66
N ARG A 29 -7.12 -29.61 -26.88
CA ARG A 29 -7.07 -30.65 -27.91
C ARG A 29 -5.71 -31.35 -27.99
N GLY A 30 -4.68 -30.77 -27.37
CA GLY A 30 -3.32 -31.29 -27.31
C GLY A 30 -3.02 -32.05 -26.02
N TRP A 31 -2.15 -31.45 -25.20
CA TRP A 31 -1.54 -32.12 -24.06
C TRP A 31 -2.54 -32.46 -22.95
N PHE A 32 -3.55 -31.63 -22.68
CA PHE A 32 -4.57 -31.96 -21.67
C PHE A 32 -5.35 -33.21 -22.08
N ASN A 33 -5.90 -33.24 -23.30
CA ASN A 33 -6.67 -34.36 -23.81
C ASN A 33 -5.85 -35.66 -23.85
N SER A 34 -4.68 -35.61 -24.47
CA SER A 34 -3.81 -36.81 -24.56
C SER A 34 -3.37 -37.32 -23.18
N SER A 35 -3.16 -36.43 -22.21
CA SER A 35 -2.78 -36.84 -20.85
C SER A 35 -3.96 -37.44 -20.09
N LEU A 36 -5.15 -36.85 -20.22
CA LEU A 36 -6.38 -37.39 -19.62
C LEU A 36 -6.72 -38.77 -20.18
N MET A 37 -6.68 -38.96 -21.51
CA MET A 37 -6.97 -40.24 -22.14
C MET A 37 -6.04 -41.35 -21.65
N VAL A 38 -4.73 -41.09 -21.62
CA VAL A 38 -3.74 -42.09 -21.16
C VAL A 38 -3.91 -42.38 -19.67
N ALA A 39 -4.15 -41.36 -18.84
CA ALA A 39 -4.36 -41.54 -17.40
C ALA A 39 -5.63 -42.35 -17.11
N VAL A 40 -6.76 -42.00 -17.73
CA VAL A 40 -8.02 -42.72 -17.54
C VAL A 40 -7.90 -44.17 -18.04
N ALA A 41 -7.30 -44.38 -19.21
CA ALA A 41 -7.12 -45.73 -19.77
C ALA A 41 -6.23 -46.63 -18.89
N THR A 42 -5.28 -46.05 -18.14
CA THR A 42 -4.26 -46.83 -17.41
C THR A 42 -4.37 -46.77 -15.88
N LYS A 43 -5.15 -45.84 -15.33
CA LYS A 43 -5.31 -45.59 -13.88
C LYS A 43 -6.76 -45.30 -13.48
N GLY A 44 -7.68 -45.10 -14.43
CA GLY A 44 -9.09 -44.82 -14.15
C GLY A 44 -9.40 -43.43 -13.60
N ALA A 45 -8.45 -42.49 -13.60
CA ALA A 45 -8.67 -41.12 -13.10
C ALA A 45 -7.83 -40.08 -13.87
N ALA A 46 -8.19 -38.80 -13.72
CA ALA A 46 -7.47 -37.69 -14.33
C ALA A 46 -6.06 -37.53 -13.72
N PRO A 47 -5.06 -37.10 -14.50
CA PRO A 47 -3.69 -36.93 -14.02
C PRO A 47 -3.45 -35.61 -13.27
N TYR A 48 -4.49 -34.80 -13.11
CA TYR A 48 -4.47 -33.49 -12.48
C TYR A 48 -5.73 -33.29 -11.62
N ARG A 49 -5.63 -32.47 -10.57
CA ARG A 49 -6.79 -32.05 -9.75
C ARG A 49 -7.44 -30.78 -10.32
N ILE A 50 -6.64 -29.85 -10.84
CA ILE A 50 -7.09 -28.57 -11.42
C ILE A 50 -6.46 -28.41 -12.81
N VAL A 51 -7.24 -27.88 -13.76
CA VAL A 51 -6.73 -27.38 -15.05
C VAL A 51 -6.91 -25.88 -15.09
N ILE A 52 -5.83 -25.16 -15.34
CA ILE A 52 -5.83 -23.73 -15.61
C ILE A 52 -5.50 -23.55 -17.09
N THR A 53 -6.27 -22.71 -17.76
CA THR A 53 -6.06 -22.41 -19.17
C THR A 53 -5.91 -20.92 -19.32
N HIS A 54 -4.90 -20.50 -20.09
CA HIS A 54 -4.71 -19.10 -20.44
C HIS A 54 -4.90 -18.85 -21.94
N GLY A 55 -5.28 -17.61 -22.27
CA GLY A 55 -5.34 -17.13 -23.65
C GLY A 55 -3.97 -16.94 -24.28
N PHE A 56 -3.98 -16.55 -25.55
CA PHE A 56 -2.77 -16.24 -26.31
C PHE A 56 -2.30 -14.81 -26.02
N VAL A 57 -1.00 -14.57 -26.23
CA VAL A 57 -0.46 -13.22 -26.23
C VAL A 57 -0.71 -12.58 -27.58
N VAL A 58 -1.36 -11.42 -27.58
CA VAL A 58 -1.69 -10.62 -28.77
C VAL A 58 -1.10 -9.21 -28.64
N ASP A 59 -0.97 -8.50 -29.76
CA ASP A 59 -0.49 -7.10 -29.74
C ASP A 59 -1.48 -6.14 -29.06
N GLU A 60 -1.15 -4.85 -28.98
CA GLU A 60 -1.99 -3.85 -28.29
C GLU A 60 -3.37 -3.67 -28.95
N GLU A 61 -3.45 -3.92 -30.26
CA GLU A 61 -4.69 -3.91 -31.03
C GLU A 61 -5.47 -5.23 -30.95
N GLY A 62 -4.92 -6.26 -30.30
CA GLY A 62 -5.55 -7.58 -30.16
C GLY A 62 -5.33 -8.50 -31.37
N ARG A 63 -4.36 -8.22 -32.22
CA ARG A 63 -4.00 -9.05 -33.37
C ARG A 63 -2.94 -10.07 -32.97
N ALA A 64 -2.96 -11.21 -33.66
CA ALA A 64 -1.91 -12.21 -33.52
C ALA A 64 -0.53 -11.61 -33.87
N MET A 65 0.47 -11.96 -33.06
CA MET A 65 1.84 -11.50 -33.27
C MET A 65 2.52 -12.28 -34.40
N HIS A 66 3.01 -11.57 -35.42
CA HIS A 66 3.74 -12.15 -36.55
C HIS A 66 5.01 -11.34 -36.84
N LYS A 67 6.15 -12.04 -37.02
CA LYS A 67 7.44 -11.38 -37.32
C LYS A 67 7.36 -10.46 -38.54
N SER A 68 6.58 -10.84 -39.56
CA SER A 68 6.38 -10.05 -40.79
C SER A 68 5.58 -8.77 -40.58
N LEU A 69 4.77 -8.68 -39.52
CA LEU A 69 4.01 -7.48 -39.15
C LEU A 69 4.80 -6.56 -38.22
N GLY A 70 5.96 -7.00 -37.71
CA GLY A 70 6.78 -6.22 -36.78
C GLY A 70 6.14 -5.99 -35.40
N ASN A 71 5.04 -6.67 -35.08
CA ASN A 71 4.27 -6.51 -33.84
C ASN A 71 4.63 -7.57 -32.77
N VAL A 72 5.71 -8.32 -32.98
CA VAL A 72 6.21 -9.29 -32.00
C VAL A 72 6.98 -8.56 -30.91
N VAL A 73 6.61 -8.80 -29.66
CA VAL A 73 7.36 -8.32 -28.48
C VAL A 73 8.12 -9.49 -27.88
N SER A 74 9.46 -9.43 -27.91
CA SER A 74 10.29 -10.48 -27.30
C SER A 74 10.32 -10.34 -25.77
N PRO A 75 10.11 -11.43 -25.00
CA PRO A 75 10.27 -11.39 -23.54
C PRO A 75 11.64 -10.88 -23.10
N PHE A 76 12.71 -11.25 -23.81
CA PHE A 76 14.07 -10.80 -23.49
C PHE A 76 14.26 -9.30 -23.72
N GLU A 77 13.65 -8.73 -24.76
CA GLU A 77 13.71 -7.28 -24.99
C GLU A 77 12.99 -6.51 -23.86
N VAL A 78 11.88 -7.05 -23.34
CA VAL A 78 11.19 -6.47 -22.18
C VAL A 78 12.07 -6.57 -20.93
N ILE A 79 12.70 -7.73 -20.70
CA ILE A 79 13.60 -7.94 -19.55
C ILE A 79 14.80 -6.98 -19.62
N ASP A 80 15.46 -6.88 -20.77
CA ASP A 80 16.64 -6.03 -20.94
C ASP A 80 16.29 -4.54 -20.76
N ARG A 81 15.09 -4.13 -21.19
CA ARG A 81 14.67 -2.72 -21.14
C ARG A 81 14.05 -2.31 -19.80
N TYR A 82 13.25 -3.17 -19.19
CA TYR A 82 12.41 -2.83 -18.04
C TYR A 82 12.64 -3.73 -16.81
N GLY A 83 13.36 -4.84 -16.97
CA GLY A 83 13.60 -5.83 -15.92
C GLY A 83 12.55 -6.94 -15.88
N ALA A 84 12.95 -8.10 -15.35
CA ALA A 84 12.10 -9.28 -15.26
C ALA A 84 10.85 -9.07 -14.40
N ASP A 85 10.94 -8.28 -13.32
CA ASP A 85 9.81 -7.97 -12.45
C ASP A 85 8.70 -7.21 -13.19
N VAL A 86 9.03 -6.34 -14.16
CA VAL A 86 8.02 -5.63 -14.96
C VAL A 86 7.28 -6.60 -15.89
N LEU A 87 7.99 -7.55 -16.51
CA LEU A 87 7.36 -8.60 -17.32
C LEU A 87 6.46 -9.51 -16.45
N ARG A 88 6.91 -9.87 -15.23
CA ARG A 88 6.09 -10.65 -14.30
C ARG A 88 4.84 -9.88 -13.86
N LEU A 89 4.97 -8.59 -13.58
CA LEU A 89 3.82 -7.73 -13.28
C LEU A 89 2.83 -7.64 -14.43
N TRP A 90 3.30 -7.61 -15.68
CA TRP A 90 2.42 -7.69 -16.85
C TRP A 90 1.56 -8.96 -16.82
N VAL A 91 2.19 -10.13 -16.59
CA VAL A 91 1.48 -11.40 -16.43
C VAL A 91 0.46 -11.31 -15.30
N CYS A 92 0.89 -10.88 -14.12
CA CYS A 92 0.02 -10.79 -12.94
C CYS A 92 -1.11 -9.78 -13.12
N SER A 93 -0.93 -8.71 -13.88
CA SER A 93 -1.96 -7.68 -14.12
C SER A 93 -3.03 -8.09 -15.13
N SER A 94 -2.78 -9.16 -15.89
CA SER A 94 -3.62 -9.59 -16.99
C SER A 94 -4.65 -10.63 -16.54
N SER A 95 -5.91 -10.46 -16.98
CA SER A 95 -6.93 -11.51 -16.85
C SER A 95 -6.66 -12.59 -17.89
N TYR A 96 -5.82 -13.56 -17.52
CA TYR A 96 -5.30 -14.57 -18.46
C TYR A 96 -6.36 -15.56 -18.97
N PHE A 97 -7.59 -15.56 -18.45
CA PHE A 97 -8.68 -16.39 -18.98
C PHE A 97 -9.08 -16.01 -20.42
N GLU A 98 -8.66 -14.84 -20.88
CA GLU A 98 -8.83 -14.34 -22.25
C GLU A 98 -7.46 -14.10 -22.89
N ASP A 99 -7.44 -13.77 -24.18
CA ASP A 99 -6.22 -13.34 -24.84
C ASP A 99 -5.65 -12.08 -24.17
N VAL A 100 -4.34 -12.09 -23.91
CA VAL A 100 -3.65 -11.06 -23.13
C VAL A 100 -2.87 -10.13 -24.06
N ARG A 101 -3.12 -8.82 -23.93
CA ARG A 101 -2.47 -7.81 -24.77
C ARG A 101 -1.11 -7.45 -24.22
N LEU A 102 -0.14 -7.30 -25.12
CA LEU A 102 1.20 -6.83 -24.80
C LEU A 102 1.69 -5.79 -25.81
N GLY A 103 2.18 -4.68 -25.29
CA GLY A 103 2.97 -3.73 -26.05
C GLY A 103 3.45 -2.56 -25.21
N SER A 104 3.96 -1.54 -25.90
CA SER A 104 4.79 -0.51 -25.29
C SER A 104 4.04 0.39 -24.30
N ASP A 105 2.77 0.71 -24.55
CA ASP A 105 1.98 1.58 -23.67
C ASP A 105 1.44 0.83 -22.45
N ILE A 106 1.16 -0.46 -22.61
CA ILE A 106 0.89 -1.36 -21.47
C ILE A 106 2.13 -1.44 -20.57
N LEU A 107 3.31 -1.69 -21.15
CA LEU A 107 4.56 -1.79 -20.39
C LEU A 107 4.91 -0.49 -19.66
N LYS A 108 4.77 0.69 -20.29
CA LYS A 108 4.99 1.98 -19.61
C LYS A 108 4.10 2.15 -18.38
N ARG A 109 2.80 1.84 -18.48
CA ARG A 109 1.89 1.92 -17.32
C ARG A 109 2.26 0.96 -16.20
N LEU A 110 2.80 -0.21 -16.55
CA LEU A 110 3.28 -1.20 -15.57
C LEU A 110 4.57 -0.76 -14.90
N VAL A 111 5.45 -0.05 -15.60
CA VAL A 111 6.64 0.59 -14.99
C VAL A 111 6.20 1.58 -13.91
N ASP A 112 5.17 2.38 -14.15
CA ASP A 112 4.63 3.30 -13.12
C ASP A 112 4.06 2.54 -11.92
N ALA A 113 3.35 1.43 -12.16
CA ALA A 113 2.84 0.57 -11.08
C ALA A 113 3.97 -0.09 -10.28
N TYR A 114 5.00 -0.59 -10.96
CA TYR A 114 6.22 -1.13 -10.36
C TYR A 114 6.90 -0.09 -9.46
N PHE A 115 7.09 1.14 -9.94
CA PHE A 115 7.69 2.21 -9.14
C PHE A 115 6.86 2.55 -7.90
N ARG A 116 5.53 2.44 -7.95
CA ARG A 116 4.68 2.60 -6.75
C ARG A 116 4.98 1.55 -5.68
N PHE A 117 5.12 0.28 -6.06
CA PHE A 117 5.54 -0.77 -5.11
C PHE A 117 6.94 -0.50 -4.57
N ARG A 118 7.91 -0.25 -5.44
CA ARG A 118 9.30 0.03 -5.06
C ARG A 118 9.42 1.25 -4.13
N ASN A 119 8.72 2.34 -4.44
CA ASN A 119 8.74 3.56 -3.62
C ASN A 119 8.09 3.34 -2.26
N SER A 120 7.06 2.51 -2.16
CA SER A 120 6.42 2.19 -0.89
C SER A 120 7.37 1.41 0.02
N LEU A 121 8.03 0.38 -0.53
CA LEU A 121 9.09 -0.38 0.17
C LEU A 121 10.25 0.54 0.55
N ARG A 122 10.74 1.38 -0.37
CA ARG A 122 11.85 2.30 -0.14
C ARG A 122 11.53 3.32 0.97
N PHE A 123 10.33 3.90 0.96
CA PHE A 123 9.92 4.84 2.00
C PHE A 123 9.94 4.18 3.38
N ALA A 124 9.35 3.00 3.50
CA ALA A 124 9.31 2.30 4.77
C ALA A 124 10.72 1.89 5.23
N LEU A 125 11.53 1.27 4.36
CA LEU A 125 12.91 0.88 4.67
C LEU A 125 13.78 2.07 5.10
N GLY A 126 13.69 3.22 4.43
CA GLY A 126 14.44 4.42 4.80
C GLY A 126 14.10 4.94 6.20
N ASN A 127 12.89 4.67 6.67
CA ASN A 127 12.41 5.05 8.00
C ASN A 127 12.62 3.95 9.07
N LEU A 128 13.26 2.83 8.72
CA LEU A 128 13.54 1.71 9.63
C LEU A 128 15.04 1.55 9.95
N HIS A 129 15.89 2.48 9.49
CA HIS A 129 17.35 2.37 9.60
C HIS A 129 17.89 2.28 11.05
N ASP A 130 17.15 2.82 12.03
CA ASP A 130 17.49 2.80 13.46
C ASP A 130 16.48 2.01 14.31
N PHE A 131 15.68 1.15 13.67
CA PHE A 131 14.68 0.32 14.33
C PHE A 131 15.20 -1.10 14.52
N ASN A 132 15.25 -1.56 15.76
CA ASN A 132 15.51 -2.94 16.11
C ASN A 132 14.18 -3.66 16.44
N PRO A 133 13.69 -4.57 15.59
CA PRO A 133 12.43 -5.27 15.83
C PRO A 133 12.39 -6.06 17.14
N ASP A 134 13.52 -6.54 17.66
CA ASP A 134 13.54 -7.35 18.88
C ASP A 134 13.48 -6.50 20.17
N ALA A 135 13.76 -5.20 20.07
CA ALA A 135 13.85 -4.29 21.22
C ALA A 135 12.88 -3.11 21.17
N ASP A 136 12.60 -2.58 19.97
CA ASP A 136 11.91 -1.30 19.78
C ASP A 136 10.42 -1.46 19.42
N ARG A 137 9.94 -2.70 19.23
CA ARG A 137 8.53 -2.98 18.93
C ARG A 137 7.63 -2.46 20.05
N VAL A 138 6.56 -1.78 19.63
CA VAL A 138 5.52 -1.28 20.54
C VAL A 138 4.36 -2.28 20.58
N PRO A 139 3.87 -2.70 21.77
CA PRO A 139 2.69 -3.55 21.90
C PRO A 139 1.44 -2.91 21.29
N TYR A 140 0.51 -3.73 20.79
CA TYR A 140 -0.67 -3.26 20.05
C TYR A 140 -1.49 -2.22 20.83
N GLU A 141 -1.65 -2.40 22.14
CA GLU A 141 -2.45 -1.53 23.01
C GLU A 141 -1.81 -0.15 23.21
N GLN A 142 -0.50 -0.03 22.98
CA GLN A 142 0.28 1.20 23.11
C GLN A 142 0.51 1.89 21.75
N LEU A 143 0.13 1.24 20.65
CA LEU A 143 0.21 1.84 19.33
C LEU A 143 -0.74 3.03 19.23
N MET A 144 -0.29 4.06 18.52
CA MET A 144 -1.11 5.21 18.16
C MET A 144 -2.33 4.74 17.35
N GLU A 145 -3.47 5.40 17.52
CA GLU A 145 -4.74 4.97 16.92
C GLU A 145 -4.68 4.82 15.39
N LEU A 146 -4.03 5.76 14.69
CA LEU A 146 -3.79 5.66 13.24
C LEU A 146 -2.94 4.43 12.85
N ASP A 147 -1.97 4.07 13.67
CA ASP A 147 -1.10 2.91 13.41
C ASP A 147 -1.86 1.59 13.61
N ARG A 148 -2.72 1.51 14.64
CA ARG A 148 -3.63 0.37 14.82
C ARG A 148 -4.62 0.23 13.66
N TYR A 149 -5.18 1.35 13.17
CA TYR A 149 -6.02 1.34 11.99
C TYR A 149 -5.29 0.77 10.77
N MET A 150 -4.03 1.18 10.56
CA MET A 150 -3.25 0.66 9.42
C MET A 150 -2.89 -0.83 9.59
N LEU A 151 -2.68 -1.33 10.81
CA LEU A 151 -2.53 -2.77 11.05
C LEU A 151 -3.80 -3.55 10.70
N HIS A 152 -4.99 -3.05 11.07
CA HIS A 152 -6.26 -3.64 10.66
C HIS A 152 -6.36 -3.67 9.12
N ARG A 153 -6.08 -2.56 8.44
CA ARG A 153 -6.09 -2.50 6.97
C ARG A 153 -5.13 -3.51 6.34
N LEU A 154 -3.93 -3.65 6.89
CA LEU A 154 -2.96 -4.66 6.46
C LEU A 154 -3.54 -6.09 6.59
N GLN A 155 -4.26 -6.41 7.66
CA GLN A 155 -4.87 -7.73 7.83
C GLN A 155 -5.93 -8.02 6.76
N CYS A 156 -6.79 -7.04 6.46
CA CYS A 156 -7.78 -7.17 5.39
C CYS A 156 -7.09 -7.40 4.02
N VAL A 157 -6.02 -6.66 3.75
CA VAL A 157 -5.22 -6.84 2.51
C VAL A 157 -4.61 -8.24 2.45
N ILE A 158 -4.04 -8.76 3.54
CA ILE A 158 -3.51 -10.13 3.58
C ILE A 158 -4.62 -11.13 3.25
N ALA A 159 -5.79 -11.01 3.88
CA ALA A 159 -6.91 -11.93 3.66
C ALA A 159 -7.40 -11.91 2.21
N ASP A 160 -7.61 -10.72 1.63
CA ASP A 160 -8.11 -10.57 0.26
C ASP A 160 -7.07 -10.98 -0.79
N VAL A 161 -5.79 -10.63 -0.61
CA VAL A 161 -4.72 -11.09 -1.51
C VAL A 161 -4.62 -12.62 -1.46
N THR A 162 -4.62 -13.22 -0.27
CA THR A 162 -4.59 -14.68 -0.10
C THR A 162 -5.76 -15.34 -0.82
N LYS A 163 -6.97 -14.80 -0.66
CA LYS A 163 -8.18 -15.26 -1.36
C LYS A 163 -8.03 -15.21 -2.88
N HIS A 164 -7.49 -14.12 -3.43
CA HIS A 164 -7.27 -14.00 -4.87
C HIS A 164 -6.20 -14.96 -5.38
N PHE A 165 -5.10 -15.15 -4.64
CA PHE A 165 -4.06 -16.13 -4.98
C PHE A 165 -4.61 -17.57 -4.98
N ASN A 166 -5.40 -17.95 -3.96
CA ASN A 166 -6.03 -19.27 -3.88
C ASN A 166 -7.03 -19.54 -5.02
N ARG A 167 -7.56 -18.48 -5.63
CA ARG A 167 -8.47 -18.55 -6.79
C ARG A 167 -7.76 -18.34 -8.13
N PHE A 168 -6.42 -18.21 -8.12
CA PHE A 168 -5.61 -17.89 -9.29
C PHE A 168 -6.04 -16.56 -9.97
N GLU A 169 -6.64 -15.63 -9.22
CA GLU A 169 -7.09 -14.30 -9.68
C GLU A 169 -5.99 -13.24 -9.47
N PHE A 170 -4.79 -13.48 -10.00
CA PHE A 170 -3.60 -12.64 -9.74
C PHE A 170 -3.81 -11.15 -10.12
N TYR A 171 -4.62 -10.86 -11.14
CA TYR A 171 -4.93 -9.49 -11.55
C TYR A 171 -5.69 -8.71 -10.49
N ARG A 172 -6.52 -9.38 -9.69
CA ARG A 172 -7.23 -8.75 -8.57
C ARG A 172 -6.30 -8.49 -7.41
N ALA A 173 -5.42 -9.45 -7.10
CA ALA A 173 -4.36 -9.24 -6.11
C ALA A 173 -3.47 -8.06 -6.50
N PHE A 174 -3.07 -7.96 -7.77
CA PHE A 174 -2.31 -6.82 -8.30
C PHE A 174 -3.04 -5.48 -8.09
N GLN A 175 -4.31 -5.39 -8.51
CA GLN A 175 -5.11 -4.16 -8.37
C GLN A 175 -5.29 -3.75 -6.91
N LEU A 176 -5.56 -4.73 -6.03
CA LEU A 176 -5.69 -4.52 -4.59
C LEU A 176 -4.39 -3.97 -3.98
N LEU A 177 -3.27 -4.62 -4.26
CA LEU A 177 -1.95 -4.19 -3.76
C LEU A 177 -1.57 -2.83 -4.32
N GLN A 178 -1.83 -2.57 -5.60
CA GLN A 178 -1.56 -1.28 -6.22
C GLN A 178 -2.35 -0.17 -5.53
N ARG A 179 -3.64 -0.40 -5.25
CA ARG A 179 -4.49 0.55 -4.52
C ARG A 179 -4.00 0.75 -3.08
N PHE A 180 -3.67 -0.33 -2.37
CA PHE A 180 -3.16 -0.26 -1.01
C PHE A 180 -1.88 0.59 -0.93
N CYS A 181 -0.89 0.31 -1.79
CA CYS A 181 0.36 1.06 -1.82
C CYS A 181 0.18 2.53 -2.26
N ALA A 182 -0.68 2.79 -3.25
CA ALA A 182 -0.87 4.14 -3.78
C ALA A 182 -1.72 5.03 -2.86
N THR A 183 -2.87 4.53 -2.44
CA THR A 183 -3.91 5.33 -1.78
C THR A 183 -3.80 5.24 -0.26
N GLU A 184 -3.75 4.03 0.29
CA GLU A 184 -3.80 3.84 1.74
C GLU A 184 -2.43 4.12 2.39
N LEU A 185 -1.35 3.65 1.77
CA LEU A 185 0.02 3.90 2.22
C LEU A 185 0.52 5.27 1.75
N SER A 186 0.83 5.44 0.47
CA SER A 186 1.58 6.61 -0.01
C SER A 186 0.81 7.92 0.13
N ALA A 187 -0.47 7.98 -0.25
CA ALA A 187 -1.25 9.22 -0.26
C ALA A 187 -1.87 9.57 1.10
N PHE A 188 -1.93 8.61 2.03
CA PHE A 188 -2.50 8.81 3.35
C PHE A 188 -1.48 8.53 4.45
N TYR A 189 -1.28 7.25 4.79
CA TYR A 189 -0.56 6.90 6.01
C TYR A 189 0.88 7.41 6.03
N PHE A 190 1.66 7.16 4.98
CA PHE A 190 3.05 7.62 4.89
C PHE A 190 3.18 9.14 4.90
N ASP A 191 2.24 9.85 4.28
CA ASP A 191 2.29 11.31 4.25
C ASP A 191 1.99 11.91 5.62
N VAL A 192 1.00 11.35 6.34
CA VAL A 192 0.70 11.69 7.73
C VAL A 192 1.88 11.37 8.65
N LEU A 193 2.53 10.21 8.47
CA LEU A 193 3.65 9.77 9.30
C LEU A 193 4.90 10.66 9.23
N LYS A 194 5.10 11.45 8.17
CA LYS A 194 6.33 12.25 8.00
C LYS A 194 6.58 13.19 9.18
N ASP A 195 5.55 13.82 9.73
CA ASP A 195 5.71 14.69 10.91
C ASP A 195 6.22 13.88 12.10
N ARG A 196 5.66 12.70 12.37
CA ARG A 196 6.14 11.83 13.46
C ARG A 196 7.55 11.30 13.22
N LEU A 197 7.82 10.77 12.03
CA LEU A 197 9.09 10.11 11.71
C LEU A 197 10.28 11.07 11.66
N TYR A 198 10.06 12.31 11.21
CA TYR A 198 11.14 13.29 10.97
C TYR A 198 11.28 14.30 12.11
N VAL A 199 10.23 14.55 12.89
CA VAL A 199 10.24 15.61 13.92
C VAL A 199 10.38 15.05 15.33
N MET A 200 9.80 13.89 15.64
CA MET A 200 9.81 13.35 17.00
C MET A 200 11.19 12.80 17.40
N PRO A 201 11.52 12.73 18.70
CA PRO A 201 12.75 12.10 19.17
C PRO A 201 12.86 10.64 18.70
N ALA A 202 14.09 10.17 18.47
CA ALA A 202 14.35 8.84 17.91
C ALA A 202 13.66 7.69 18.68
N ASN A 203 13.68 7.77 20.02
CA ASN A 203 13.12 6.77 20.93
C ASN A 203 11.72 7.12 21.46
N SER A 204 11.03 8.10 20.87
CA SER A 204 9.68 8.45 21.32
C SER A 204 8.68 7.35 20.96
N ILE A 205 7.67 7.15 21.81
CA ILE A 205 6.63 6.13 21.59
C ILE A 205 5.87 6.38 20.27
N GLU A 206 5.65 7.63 19.90
CA GLU A 206 4.99 8.04 18.67
C GLU A 206 5.76 7.59 17.42
N ARG A 207 7.10 7.72 17.47
CA ARG A 207 7.99 7.30 16.38
C ARG A 207 8.15 5.78 16.34
N ARG A 208 8.34 5.13 17.49
CA ARG A 208 8.46 3.67 17.57
C ARG A 208 7.15 2.95 17.22
N SER A 209 6.00 3.55 17.52
CA SER A 209 4.68 3.07 17.07
C SER A 209 4.60 3.06 15.54
N ALA A 210 4.97 4.16 14.89
CA ALA A 210 5.00 4.25 13.43
C ALA A 210 5.99 3.24 12.82
N GLN A 211 7.20 3.13 13.37
CA GLN A 211 8.22 2.18 12.88
C GLN A 211 7.78 0.72 13.06
N THR A 212 7.12 0.37 14.16
CA THR A 212 6.57 -0.97 14.39
C THR A 212 5.62 -1.36 13.25
N VAL A 213 4.71 -0.47 12.87
CA VAL A 213 3.75 -0.74 11.80
C VAL A 213 4.38 -0.67 10.41
N LEU A 214 5.32 0.25 10.16
CA LEU A 214 6.10 0.26 8.92
C LEU A 214 6.88 -1.04 8.72
N PHE A 215 7.47 -1.59 9.79
CA PHE A 215 8.15 -2.87 9.74
C PHE A 215 7.18 -3.99 9.35
N GLU A 216 6.02 -4.10 10.01
CA GLU A 216 5.02 -5.13 9.72
C GLU A 216 4.47 -5.03 8.29
N ILE A 217 4.20 -3.81 7.81
CA ILE A 217 3.78 -3.56 6.43
C ILE A 217 4.87 -4.04 5.47
N THR A 218 6.13 -3.65 5.69
CA THR A 218 7.23 -3.94 4.76
C THR A 218 7.53 -5.44 4.71
N ALA A 219 7.63 -6.10 5.86
CA ALA A 219 7.85 -7.54 5.94
C ALA A 219 6.69 -8.33 5.31
N THR A 220 5.45 -7.86 5.44
CA THR A 220 4.28 -8.46 4.81
C THR A 220 4.26 -8.23 3.30
N LEU A 221 4.51 -7.00 2.85
CA LEU A 221 4.58 -6.65 1.43
C LEU A 221 5.65 -7.47 0.72
N CYS A 222 6.85 -7.64 1.30
CA CYS A 222 7.88 -8.49 0.71
C CYS A 222 7.36 -9.92 0.46
N ARG A 223 6.69 -10.53 1.44
CA ARG A 223 6.16 -11.90 1.33
C ARG A 223 5.06 -12.04 0.27
N ILE A 224 4.09 -11.12 0.25
CA ILE A 224 2.94 -11.22 -0.66
C ILE A 224 3.23 -10.71 -2.07
N LEU A 225 4.23 -9.82 -2.23
CA LEU A 225 4.70 -9.36 -3.54
C LEU A 225 5.72 -10.31 -4.17
N PHE A 226 6.39 -11.16 -3.40
CA PHE A 226 7.44 -12.06 -3.91
C PHE A 226 7.01 -12.92 -5.11
N PRO A 227 5.81 -13.52 -5.15
CA PRO A 227 5.37 -14.26 -6.34
C PRO A 227 5.26 -13.40 -7.61
N MET A 228 5.08 -12.09 -7.47
CA MET A 228 4.85 -11.13 -8.56
C MET A 228 6.13 -10.40 -8.97
N ILE A 229 6.91 -9.90 -8.01
CA ILE A 229 8.13 -9.11 -8.20
C ILE A 229 9.29 -9.69 -7.37
N SER A 230 9.68 -10.91 -7.72
CA SER A 230 10.60 -11.73 -6.92
C SER A 230 11.92 -11.04 -6.61
N HIS A 231 12.49 -10.30 -7.57
CA HIS A 231 13.80 -9.66 -7.39
C HIS A 231 13.71 -8.47 -6.43
N THR A 232 12.69 -7.63 -6.61
CA THR A 232 12.48 -6.43 -5.79
C THR A 232 12.05 -6.78 -4.36
N ALA A 233 11.20 -7.81 -4.22
CA ALA A 233 10.78 -8.29 -2.91
C ALA A 233 11.97 -8.88 -2.14
N GLU A 234 12.85 -9.63 -2.80
CA GLU A 234 14.08 -10.16 -2.20
C GLU A 234 15.07 -9.04 -1.83
N GLU A 235 15.30 -8.08 -2.73
CA GLU A 235 16.14 -6.91 -2.46
C GLU A 235 15.63 -6.15 -1.22
N ALA A 236 14.33 -5.87 -1.14
CA ALA A 236 13.73 -5.21 0.01
C ALA A 236 13.83 -6.05 1.29
N TRP A 237 13.66 -7.37 1.19
CA TRP A 237 13.80 -8.30 2.32
C TRP A 237 15.20 -8.28 2.92
N GLN A 238 16.24 -8.25 2.07
CA GLN A 238 17.62 -8.17 2.52
C GLN A 238 17.93 -6.86 3.25
N HIS A 239 17.25 -5.77 2.89
CA HIS A 239 17.41 -4.45 3.53
C HIS A 239 16.50 -4.24 4.76
N LEU A 240 15.54 -5.12 5.03
CA LEU A 240 14.75 -5.06 6.27
C LEU A 240 15.66 -5.23 7.49
N PRO A 241 15.38 -4.52 8.60
CA PRO A 241 16.06 -4.79 9.88
C PRO A 241 16.05 -6.27 10.21
N HIS A 242 17.17 -6.75 10.79
CA HIS A 242 17.27 -8.13 11.24
C HIS A 242 16.43 -8.33 12.52
N TRP A 243 15.88 -9.54 12.68
CA TRP A 243 15.22 -10.00 13.91
C TRP A 243 15.55 -11.48 14.10
N ASP A 244 15.44 -11.97 15.34
CA ASP A 244 15.72 -13.37 15.63
C ASP A 244 14.80 -14.31 14.83
N GLY A 245 15.41 -15.27 14.13
CA GLY A 245 14.68 -16.21 13.26
C GLY A 245 14.25 -15.65 11.89
N LYS A 246 14.70 -14.46 11.46
CA LYS A 246 14.49 -13.97 10.08
C LYS A 246 15.09 -14.94 9.05
N PRO A 247 14.28 -15.52 8.12
CA PRO A 247 14.81 -16.27 6.99
C PRO A 247 15.78 -15.46 6.13
N GLU A 248 16.83 -16.11 5.60
CA GLU A 248 17.85 -15.46 4.76
C GLU A 248 17.28 -14.86 3.46
N SER A 249 16.20 -15.45 2.96
CA SER A 249 15.53 -15.07 1.72
C SER A 249 14.02 -15.01 1.96
N VAL A 250 13.31 -14.08 1.32
CA VAL A 250 11.85 -14.06 1.40
C VAL A 250 11.24 -15.30 0.72
N ALA A 251 11.99 -15.94 -0.20
CA ALA A 251 11.60 -17.21 -0.81
C ALA A 251 11.45 -18.35 0.20
N LEU A 252 12.11 -18.25 1.36
CA LEU A 252 12.07 -19.22 2.45
C LEU A 252 11.09 -18.79 3.56
N ALA A 253 10.51 -17.60 3.46
CA ALA A 253 9.54 -17.11 4.43
C ALA A 253 8.16 -17.71 4.19
N SER A 254 7.44 -18.01 5.26
CA SER A 254 6.05 -18.44 5.18
C SER A 254 5.15 -17.31 4.67
N TRP A 255 4.12 -17.67 3.90
CA TRP A 255 3.08 -16.74 3.46
C TRP A 255 2.48 -15.98 4.66
N ALA A 256 2.23 -14.68 4.48
CA ALA A 256 1.66 -13.86 5.54
C ALA A 256 0.23 -14.32 5.89
N GLN A 257 -0.05 -14.48 7.18
CA GLN A 257 -1.38 -14.83 7.68
C GLN A 257 -1.99 -13.62 8.39
N PRO A 258 -3.30 -13.38 8.25
CA PRO A 258 -4.00 -12.37 9.04
C PRO A 258 -3.87 -12.68 10.54
N LYS A 259 -3.70 -11.64 11.34
CA LYS A 259 -3.63 -11.69 12.79
C LYS A 259 -4.93 -11.13 13.37
N ASP A 260 -5.75 -12.00 13.96
CA ASP A 260 -7.05 -11.63 14.50
C ASP A 260 -6.94 -10.58 15.62
N GLU A 261 -5.85 -10.60 16.39
CA GLU A 261 -5.59 -9.62 17.45
C GLU A 261 -5.42 -8.17 16.94
N TRP A 262 -5.19 -7.97 15.64
CA TRP A 262 -5.06 -6.65 15.03
C TRP A 262 -6.31 -6.22 14.24
N MET A 263 -7.34 -7.06 14.22
CA MET A 263 -8.61 -6.76 13.57
C MET A 263 -9.51 -5.94 14.49
N ASP A 264 -9.72 -4.67 14.16
CA ASP A 264 -10.66 -3.79 14.85
C ASP A 264 -11.65 -3.14 13.86
N GLU A 265 -12.77 -3.84 13.61
CA GLU A 265 -13.83 -3.40 12.69
C GLU A 265 -14.49 -2.07 13.11
N ARG A 266 -14.55 -1.82 14.42
CA ARG A 266 -15.12 -0.57 14.95
C ARG A 266 -14.20 0.60 14.65
N LEU A 267 -12.89 0.42 14.85
CA LEU A 267 -11.88 1.40 14.49
C LEU A 267 -11.87 1.64 12.97
N ALA A 268 -11.93 0.57 12.17
CA ALA A 268 -11.99 0.65 10.72
C ALA A 268 -13.18 1.48 10.23
N SER A 269 -14.39 1.17 10.71
CA SER A 269 -15.61 1.91 10.37
C SER A 269 -15.52 3.40 10.72
N ARG A 270 -14.88 3.73 11.85
CA ARG A 270 -14.63 5.13 12.24
C ARG A 270 -13.66 5.81 11.27
N TYR A 271 -12.58 5.15 10.89
CA TYR A 271 -11.62 5.73 9.95
C TYR A 271 -12.18 5.86 8.53
N GLU A 272 -13.05 4.96 8.08
CA GLU A 272 -13.76 5.12 6.80
C GLU A 272 -14.60 6.40 6.77
N GLN A 273 -15.30 6.72 7.86
CA GLN A 273 -16.05 7.97 7.99
C GLN A 273 -15.13 9.19 8.06
N LEU A 274 -13.99 9.08 8.76
CA LEU A 274 -12.97 10.14 8.80
C LEU A 274 -12.37 10.41 7.41
N LEU A 275 -12.11 9.36 6.62
CA LEU A 275 -11.53 9.50 5.28
C LEU A 275 -12.47 10.26 4.33
N ARG A 276 -13.79 10.10 4.47
CA ARG A 276 -14.77 10.92 3.76
C ARG A 276 -14.69 12.41 4.12
N VAL A 277 -14.55 12.71 5.42
CA VAL A 277 -14.30 14.10 5.87
C VAL A 277 -12.97 14.61 5.31
N ARG A 278 -11.94 13.76 5.28
CA ARG A 278 -10.62 14.10 4.75
C ARG A 278 -10.67 14.43 3.26
N ASP A 279 -11.45 13.70 2.47
CA ASP A 279 -11.64 13.97 1.05
C ASP A 279 -12.29 15.35 0.82
N ASP A 280 -13.30 15.70 1.62
CA ASP A 280 -13.90 17.04 1.60
C ASP A 280 -12.90 18.13 1.99
N VAL A 281 -12.09 17.90 3.03
CA VAL A 281 -11.04 18.84 3.48
C VAL A 281 -9.96 19.01 2.40
N HIS A 282 -9.54 17.95 1.74
CA HIS A 282 -8.59 17.99 0.64
C HIS A 282 -9.12 18.78 -0.55
N ARG A 283 -10.38 18.59 -0.93
CA ARG A 283 -11.02 19.38 -1.99
C ARG A 283 -10.99 20.87 -1.65
N ALA A 284 -11.34 21.22 -0.41
CA ALA A 284 -11.31 22.60 0.07
C ALA A 284 -9.88 23.19 0.08
N LEU A 285 -8.86 22.41 0.49
CA LEU A 285 -7.46 22.82 0.45
C LEU A 285 -6.97 23.07 -0.99
N GLU A 286 -7.30 22.19 -1.93
CA GLU A 286 -6.94 22.36 -3.35
C GLU A 286 -7.62 23.60 -3.96
N GLN A 287 -8.86 23.88 -3.58
CA GLN A 287 -9.54 25.12 -3.99
C GLN A 287 -8.84 26.36 -3.40
N ALA A 288 -8.48 26.32 -2.12
CA ALA A 288 -7.76 27.43 -1.46
C ALA A 288 -6.38 27.69 -2.10
N LYS A 289 -5.67 26.63 -2.54
CA LYS A 289 -4.42 26.74 -3.30
C LYS A 289 -4.62 27.40 -4.66
N ARG A 290 -5.66 26.99 -5.41
CA ARG A 290 -6.00 27.61 -6.71
C ARG A 290 -6.37 29.09 -6.59
N GLN A 291 -6.86 29.50 -5.43
CA GLN A 291 -7.20 30.89 -5.11
C GLN A 291 -6.04 31.65 -4.43
N GLU A 292 -4.84 31.05 -4.36
CA GLU A 292 -3.63 31.63 -3.78
C GLU A 292 -3.77 32.07 -2.31
N ARG A 293 -4.77 31.54 -1.58
CA ARG A 293 -4.97 31.85 -0.15
C ARG A 293 -3.97 31.12 0.74
N VAL A 294 -3.58 29.90 0.33
CA VAL A 294 -2.61 29.06 1.02
C VAL A 294 -1.78 28.31 -0.02
N THR A 295 -0.45 28.36 0.09
CA THR A 295 0.46 27.70 -0.86
C THR A 295 0.75 26.25 -0.46
N ASN A 296 0.87 25.96 0.84
CA ASN A 296 1.20 24.66 1.40
C ASN A 296 0.14 24.24 2.44
N PRO A 297 -0.42 23.02 2.40
CA PRO A 297 -1.37 22.56 3.42
C PRO A 297 -0.87 22.71 4.87
N LEU A 298 0.44 22.56 5.10
CA LEU A 298 1.06 22.78 6.41
C LEU A 298 0.99 24.23 6.89
N GLU A 299 0.57 25.19 6.06
CA GLU A 299 0.33 26.57 6.46
C GLU A 299 -1.15 26.86 6.72
N ALA A 300 -2.04 25.91 6.42
CA ALA A 300 -3.48 26.07 6.55
C ALA A 300 -3.98 25.88 7.99
N LYS A 301 -5.05 26.60 8.30
CA LYS A 301 -6.05 26.28 9.33
C LYS A 301 -7.31 25.78 8.64
N VAL A 302 -7.80 24.62 9.07
CA VAL A 302 -9.06 24.03 8.61
C VAL A 302 -10.13 24.26 9.67
N GLU A 303 -11.18 24.97 9.31
CA GLU A 303 -12.33 25.22 10.19
C GLU A 303 -13.51 24.43 9.66
N LEU A 304 -13.97 23.43 10.43
CA LEU A 304 -15.07 22.55 10.06
C LEU A 304 -16.35 22.98 10.80
N TYR A 305 -17.38 23.32 10.03
CA TYR A 305 -18.71 23.66 10.52
C TYR A 305 -19.63 22.49 10.19
N ALA A 306 -20.17 21.82 11.21
CA ALA A 306 -20.95 20.60 10.99
C ALA A 306 -22.02 20.39 12.08
N PRO A 307 -22.99 19.49 11.85
CA PRO A 307 -23.92 19.06 12.89
C PRO A 307 -23.19 18.55 14.14
N ALA A 308 -23.83 18.67 15.31
CA ALA A 308 -23.21 18.32 16.60
C ALA A 308 -22.71 16.86 16.67
N GLU A 309 -23.37 15.94 15.98
CA GLU A 309 -22.96 14.54 15.88
C GLU A 309 -21.60 14.39 15.17
N VAL A 310 -21.42 15.07 14.02
CA VAL A 310 -20.15 15.06 13.26
C VAL A 310 -19.02 15.69 14.07
N ILE A 311 -19.29 16.79 14.78
CA ILE A 311 -18.30 17.43 15.65
C ILE A 311 -17.87 16.50 16.79
N THR A 312 -18.83 15.86 17.46
CA THR A 312 -18.54 14.91 18.55
C THR A 312 -17.76 13.71 18.03
N PHE A 313 -18.10 13.23 16.83
CA PHE A 313 -17.37 12.17 16.15
C PHE A 313 -15.91 12.56 15.86
N LEU A 314 -15.67 13.75 15.28
CA LEU A 314 -14.32 14.24 14.99
C LEU A 314 -13.49 14.49 16.26
N GLN A 315 -14.13 14.89 17.35
CA GLN A 315 -13.48 15.04 18.67
C GLN A 315 -13.13 13.71 19.33
N SER A 316 -13.71 12.59 18.87
CA SER A 316 -13.45 11.27 19.45
C SER A 316 -12.11 10.65 19.05
N PHE A 317 -11.42 11.21 18.05
CA PHE A 317 -10.13 10.70 17.59
C PHE A 317 -9.02 11.09 18.56
N SER A 318 -8.20 10.11 18.91
CA SER A 318 -7.02 10.34 19.74
C SER A 318 -5.84 10.88 18.93
N THR A 319 -5.76 10.51 17.64
CA THR A 319 -4.82 11.15 16.71
C THR A 319 -5.30 12.57 16.39
N PRO A 320 -4.44 13.60 16.53
CA PRO A 320 -4.83 14.97 16.24
C PRO A 320 -5.34 15.14 14.80
N LEU A 321 -6.45 15.86 14.62
CA LEU A 321 -6.99 16.15 13.28
C LEU A 321 -6.01 16.96 12.42
N THR A 322 -5.14 17.77 13.03
CA THR A 322 -4.05 18.48 12.34
C THR A 322 -3.08 17.51 11.66
N GLU A 323 -2.78 16.38 12.30
CA GLU A 323 -1.95 15.32 11.73
C GLU A 323 -2.73 14.59 10.63
N LEU A 324 -3.97 14.18 10.90
CA LEU A 324 -4.81 13.44 9.94
C LEU A 324 -5.13 14.26 8.67
N PHE A 325 -5.22 15.58 8.77
CA PHE A 325 -5.45 16.48 7.64
C PHE A 325 -4.18 17.08 7.05
N ILE A 326 -3.02 16.90 7.69
CA ILE A 326 -1.72 17.45 7.29
C ILE A 326 -1.78 18.98 7.19
N VAL A 327 -2.25 19.61 8.26
CA VAL A 327 -2.42 21.06 8.37
C VAL A 327 -1.90 21.58 9.71
N SER A 328 -1.70 22.90 9.80
CA SER A 328 -1.20 23.49 11.04
C SER A 328 -2.25 23.57 12.13
N ALA A 329 -3.49 23.93 11.79
CA ALA A 329 -4.52 24.10 12.80
C ALA A 329 -5.86 23.53 12.33
N THR A 330 -6.65 23.05 13.29
CA THR A 330 -8.04 22.62 13.05
C THR A 330 -8.94 23.28 14.08
N ALA A 331 -10.09 23.78 13.66
CA ALA A 331 -11.14 24.26 14.56
C ALA A 331 -12.47 23.60 14.19
N LEU A 332 -13.21 23.18 15.22
CA LEU A 332 -14.49 22.49 15.08
C LEU A 332 -15.60 23.41 15.59
N HIS A 333 -16.57 23.69 14.73
CA HIS A 333 -17.68 24.59 15.01
C HIS A 333 -19.00 23.85 14.81
N LYS A 334 -19.91 23.97 15.78
CA LYS A 334 -21.29 23.50 15.59
C LYS A 334 -21.97 24.40 14.56
N MET A 335 -22.73 23.79 13.66
CA MET A 335 -23.52 24.52 12.68
C MET A 335 -24.73 25.17 13.38
N ASP A 336 -24.62 26.47 13.68
CA ASP A 336 -25.70 27.28 14.25
C ASP A 336 -26.18 28.29 13.20
N GLY A 337 -27.11 27.88 12.33
CA GLY A 337 -27.62 28.70 11.23
C GLY A 337 -26.91 28.44 9.90
N SER A 338 -26.46 29.49 9.23
CA SER A 338 -25.72 29.40 7.96
C SER A 338 -24.20 29.34 8.18
N ALA A 339 -23.51 28.52 7.40
CA ALA A 339 -22.04 28.52 7.35
C ALA A 339 -21.49 29.88 6.89
N PRO A 340 -20.23 30.23 7.22
CA PRO A 340 -19.57 31.41 6.65
C PRO A 340 -19.64 31.43 5.12
N GLU A 341 -19.77 32.60 4.49
CA GLU A 341 -19.91 32.73 3.03
C GLU A 341 -18.73 32.15 2.24
N ASP A 342 -17.54 32.14 2.83
CA ASP A 342 -16.31 31.60 2.24
C ASP A 342 -16.04 30.14 2.59
N ALA A 343 -16.96 29.49 3.33
CA ALA A 343 -16.91 28.05 3.61
C ALA A 343 -17.46 27.24 2.43
N ILE A 344 -16.74 26.19 2.05
CA ILE A 344 -17.09 25.31 0.93
C ILE A 344 -17.90 24.14 1.49
N PRO A 345 -19.09 23.81 0.93
CA PRO A 345 -19.85 22.64 1.36
C PRO A 345 -19.09 21.35 1.03
N GLY A 346 -19.12 20.41 1.96
CA GLY A 346 -18.64 19.04 1.74
C GLY A 346 -19.54 18.30 0.75
N GLU A 347 -18.94 17.46 -0.09
CA GLU A 347 -19.67 16.60 -1.03
C GLU A 347 -19.92 15.22 -0.42
N GLU A 348 -18.96 14.71 0.35
CA GLU A 348 -19.02 13.38 0.94
C GLU A 348 -19.84 13.35 2.23
N VAL A 349 -19.79 14.42 3.04
CA VAL A 349 -20.46 14.48 4.34
C VAL A 349 -21.56 15.55 4.36
N PRO A 350 -22.84 15.16 4.33
CA PRO A 350 -23.96 16.11 4.36
C PRO A 350 -23.91 17.04 5.57
N GLY A 351 -24.10 18.34 5.33
CA GLY A 351 -24.10 19.37 6.37
C GLY A 351 -22.72 19.84 6.82
N LEU A 352 -21.64 19.23 6.33
CA LEU A 352 -20.28 19.70 6.55
C LEU A 352 -19.98 20.91 5.67
N HIS A 353 -19.41 21.97 6.24
CA HIS A 353 -18.84 23.09 5.51
C HIS A 353 -17.43 23.36 6.02
N ILE A 354 -16.51 23.64 5.10
CA ILE A 354 -15.08 23.74 5.40
C ILE A 354 -14.57 25.10 4.96
N ARG A 355 -13.99 25.83 5.91
CA ARG A 355 -13.30 27.08 5.63
C ARG A 355 -11.79 26.88 5.79
N ILE A 356 -11.03 27.32 4.79
CA ILE A 356 -9.57 27.27 4.79
C ILE A 356 -9.03 28.68 4.96
N THR A 357 -8.26 28.90 6.02
CA THR A 357 -7.58 30.15 6.33
C THR A 357 -6.09 29.91 6.55
N LEU A 358 -5.27 30.97 6.59
CA LEU A 358 -3.87 30.85 7.01
C LEU A 358 -3.83 30.56 8.52
N ALA A 359 -3.03 29.57 8.93
CA ALA A 359 -2.86 29.27 10.34
C ALA A 359 -2.11 30.40 11.07
N PRO A 360 -2.48 30.68 12.34
CA PRO A 360 -1.87 31.74 13.13
C PRO A 360 -0.40 31.43 13.48
N GLY A 361 0.31 32.48 13.90
CA GLY A 361 1.74 32.40 14.22
C GLY A 361 2.61 32.31 12.98
N ASP A 362 3.89 31.95 13.15
CA ASP A 362 4.89 31.91 12.10
C ASP A 362 5.32 30.50 11.73
N LYS A 363 5.94 30.35 10.55
CA LYS A 363 6.40 29.06 10.03
C LYS A 363 7.62 28.59 10.80
N CYS A 364 7.53 27.40 11.39
CA CYS A 364 8.67 26.74 12.01
C CYS A 364 9.66 26.24 10.95
N ALA A 365 10.95 26.56 11.10
CA ALA A 365 11.99 26.14 10.16
C ALA A 365 12.21 24.61 10.09
N ARG A 366 11.86 23.86 11.15
CA ARG A 366 12.07 22.42 11.25
C ARG A 366 10.88 21.58 10.77
N CYS A 367 9.69 21.77 11.34
CA CYS A 367 8.51 20.97 10.98
C CYS A 367 7.63 21.61 9.89
N TRP A 368 7.95 22.84 9.46
CA TRP A 368 7.22 23.62 8.45
C TRP A 368 5.77 23.97 8.78
N GLN A 369 5.28 23.60 9.96
CA GLN A 369 3.99 24.03 10.48
C GLN A 369 4.06 25.48 10.98
N ARG A 370 2.96 26.21 10.82
CA ARG A 370 2.72 27.50 11.47
C ARG A 370 2.29 27.30 12.92
N ARG A 371 2.96 28.00 13.82
CA ARG A 371 2.77 27.89 15.27
C ARG A 371 2.99 29.27 15.89
N GLU A 372 2.11 29.67 16.79
CA GLU A 372 2.25 30.92 17.55
C GLU A 372 3.45 30.90 18.50
N SER A 373 3.95 29.71 18.85
CA SER A 373 5.13 29.54 19.70
C SER A 373 6.47 29.84 19.02
N VAL A 374 6.49 30.07 17.70
CA VAL A 374 7.74 30.43 16.99
C VAL A 374 8.18 31.82 17.47
N GLY A 375 9.47 31.99 17.75
CA GLY A 375 10.03 33.21 18.33
C GLY A 375 9.91 33.31 19.86
N CYS A 376 9.23 32.39 20.54
CA CYS A 376 9.10 32.42 21.99
C CYS A 376 10.36 31.90 22.74
N ASP A 377 11.19 31.09 22.08
CA ASP A 377 12.42 30.54 22.65
C ASP A 377 13.64 31.30 22.11
N SER A 378 14.37 32.01 22.97
CA SER A 378 15.51 32.83 22.56
C SER A 378 16.67 32.03 21.98
N ASN A 379 16.82 30.76 22.37
CA ASN A 379 17.89 29.89 21.87
C ASN A 379 17.53 29.30 20.50
N PHE A 380 16.23 29.22 20.19
CA PHE A 380 15.71 28.64 18.95
C PHE A 380 14.60 29.53 18.34
N PRO A 381 14.93 30.75 17.90
CA PRO A 381 13.93 31.74 17.50
C PRO A 381 13.07 31.29 16.30
N ASP A 382 13.62 30.48 15.38
CA ASP A 382 12.92 30.00 14.19
C ASP A 382 12.16 28.68 14.41
N LEU A 383 12.16 28.16 15.64
CA LEU A 383 11.53 26.87 15.98
C LEU A 383 10.27 27.06 16.81
N CYS A 384 9.27 26.20 16.57
CA CYS A 384 8.14 26.09 17.48
C CYS A 384 8.54 25.37 18.76
N ALA A 385 7.77 25.52 19.84
CA ALA A 385 8.08 24.94 21.15
C ALA A 385 8.33 23.41 21.09
N ARG A 386 7.54 22.69 20.28
CA ARG A 386 7.72 21.25 20.05
C ARG A 386 9.08 20.93 19.40
N CYS A 387 9.48 21.69 18.39
CA CYS A 387 10.75 21.45 17.70
C CYS A 387 11.94 21.85 18.57
N ALA A 388 11.83 22.97 19.30
CA ALA A 388 12.85 23.43 20.24
C ALA A 388 13.12 22.40 21.35
N SER A 389 12.07 21.77 21.90
CA SER A 389 12.25 20.73 22.93
C SER A 389 12.98 19.49 22.40
N VAL A 390 12.69 19.06 21.17
CA VAL A 390 13.38 17.92 20.56
C VAL A 390 14.85 18.24 20.27
N VAL A 391 15.15 19.42 19.71
CA VAL A 391 16.54 19.81 19.44
C VAL A 391 17.34 19.90 20.74
N ARG A 392 16.76 20.47 21.79
CA ARG A 392 17.38 20.54 23.11
C ARG A 392 17.67 19.16 23.69
N ALA A 393 16.77 18.19 23.50
CA ALA A 393 16.99 16.82 23.95
C ALA A 393 18.16 16.15 23.21
N LEU A 394 18.37 16.47 21.94
CA LEU A 394 19.50 15.97 21.15
C LEU A 394 20.83 16.62 21.56
N GLU A 395 20.84 17.90 21.90
CA GLU A 395 22.05 18.58 22.41
C GLU A 395 22.48 18.09 23.80
N ALA A 396 21.55 17.46 24.55
CA ALA A 396 21.81 16.91 25.87
C ALA A 396 22.30 15.45 25.87
N MET A 397 22.28 14.78 24.71
CA MET A 397 22.80 13.42 24.50
C MET A 397 24.23 13.46 23.99
#